data_AF-A0A166D720-F1
#
_entry.id   AF-A0A166D720-F1
#
_cell.length_a   1.000
_cell.length_b   1.000
_cell.length_c   1.000
_cell.angle_alpha   90.00
_cell.angle_beta   90.00
_cell.angle_gamma   90.00
#
_symmetry.space_group_name_H-M   'P 1'
#
loop_
_entity.id
_entity.type
_entity.pdbx_description
1 polymer ?
#
loop_
_entity_poly.entity_id
_entity_poly.type
_entity_poly.pdbx_seq_one_letter_code
_entity_poly.pdbx_strand_id
1 'polypeptide(L)'
;MLEAKLDQAIMLKRLLDAIKELVTDANFECTEEGINLQAMDNSHVALVSVKLDAVGFTKYRCDRPMPLGVNLGSLTKVLKCAKDDDVVTLKAGDDADVLNLTYEAKNSDRIAEYDMKLMDIDSDTLGIPDTDYDARVTLPAAEFARIVKDLSTLGESVRIEVSKEGVRFASDGEGANGSVLLKQTDAAREKYAHYNDDDEASGTKDEDEEEEDGEDGEGAKKKKSKKSKVKTEDVEMEGEDEGEEEFKAKSDDEGEEEQDEEEEGNKKKRKTAPTKSKPAAKKSKKSDDSESPDGGVSIEMNQHVTLTFSLKYLVNFAKSSTLCNVVQLMMSNDVPLLVSYKFAQGHIRYYLAPKIGDE
;
A
#
# COMPACT_ATOMS: atom_id res chain seq x y z
N MET A 1 -24.30 0.67 -7.20
CA MET A 1 -23.66 1.80 -6.50
C MET A 1 -22.45 1.29 -5.71
N LEU A 2 -21.41 2.13 -5.55
CA LEU A 2 -20.28 1.88 -4.65
C LEU A 2 -20.33 2.83 -3.44
N GLU A 3 -20.15 2.30 -2.24
CA GLU A 3 -19.88 3.04 -1.01
C GLU A 3 -18.79 2.32 -0.21
N ALA A 4 -17.60 2.91 -0.11
CA ALA A 4 -16.46 2.34 0.63
C ALA A 4 -15.93 3.36 1.64
N LYS A 5 -15.99 3.03 2.94
CA LYS A 5 -15.57 3.88 4.06
C LYS A 5 -14.32 3.32 4.74
N LEU A 6 -13.29 4.15 4.84
CA LEU A 6 -12.00 3.87 5.46
C LEU A 6 -11.80 4.75 6.70
N ASP A 7 -11.42 4.14 7.82
CA ASP A 7 -11.19 4.85 9.09
C ASP A 7 -9.98 5.80 9.07
N GLN A 8 -9.03 5.60 8.16
CA GLN A 8 -7.82 6.40 8.06
C GLN A 8 -7.46 6.70 6.59
N ALA A 9 -7.46 7.96 6.21
CA ALA A 9 -7.03 8.43 4.89
C ALA A 9 -5.57 8.10 4.57
N ILE A 10 -4.71 8.00 5.60
CA ILE A 10 -3.28 7.76 5.44
C ILE A 10 -2.98 6.50 4.62
N MET A 11 -3.82 5.46 4.73
CA MET A 11 -3.61 4.23 3.99
C MET A 11 -3.74 4.45 2.48
N LEU A 12 -4.85 5.09 2.05
CA LEU A 12 -5.08 5.37 0.64
C LEU A 12 -4.04 6.35 0.10
N LYS A 13 -3.60 7.33 0.91
CA LYS A 13 -2.49 8.23 0.55
C LYS A 13 -1.18 7.47 0.31
N ARG A 14 -0.79 6.57 1.22
CA ARG A 14 0.43 5.76 1.11
C ARG A 14 0.37 4.82 -0.09
N LEU A 15 -0.80 4.21 -0.33
CA LEU A 15 -1.05 3.35 -1.47
C LEU A 15 -0.87 4.11 -2.79
N LEU A 16 -1.51 5.28 -2.93
CA LEU A 16 -1.35 6.10 -4.12
C LEU A 16 0.09 6.61 -4.29
N ASP A 17 0.75 7.00 -3.20
CA ASP A 17 2.14 7.45 -3.25
C ASP A 17 3.08 6.39 -3.81
N ALA A 18 2.78 5.11 -3.55
CA ALA A 18 3.54 3.97 -4.04
C ALA A 18 3.27 3.61 -5.51
N ILE A 19 2.07 3.86 -6.04
CA ILE A 19 1.69 3.47 -7.41
C ILE A 19 1.74 4.61 -8.44
N LYS A 20 1.60 5.88 -8.01
CA LYS A 20 1.50 7.05 -8.90
C LYS A 20 2.72 7.28 -9.81
N GLU A 21 3.87 6.71 -9.47
CA GLU A 21 5.10 6.85 -10.27
C GLU A 21 5.28 5.73 -11.30
N LEU A 22 4.52 4.65 -11.15
CA LEU A 22 4.52 3.54 -12.10
C LEU A 22 3.45 3.77 -13.17
N VAL A 23 2.30 4.30 -12.77
CA VAL A 23 1.10 4.38 -13.60
C VAL A 23 0.50 5.78 -13.50
N THR A 24 0.07 6.34 -14.62
CA THR A 24 -0.61 7.66 -14.66
C THR A 24 -2.11 7.53 -14.43
N ASP A 25 -2.72 6.54 -15.07
CA ASP A 25 -4.15 6.31 -15.14
C ASP A 25 -4.43 4.82 -14.88
N ALA A 26 -5.37 4.53 -13.99
CA ALA A 26 -5.66 3.16 -13.59
C ALA A 26 -7.15 2.96 -13.31
N ASN A 27 -7.62 1.74 -13.52
CA ASN A 27 -8.96 1.32 -13.13
C ASN A 27 -8.92 0.71 -11.72
N PHE A 28 -9.79 1.23 -10.85
CA PHE A 28 -10.14 0.58 -9.60
C PHE A 28 -11.38 -0.28 -9.85
N GLU A 29 -11.17 -1.58 -9.99
CA GLU A 29 -12.23 -2.58 -10.12
C GLU A 29 -12.87 -2.84 -8.77
N CYS A 30 -14.07 -2.31 -8.57
CA CYS A 30 -14.80 -2.49 -7.33
C CYS A 30 -15.73 -3.69 -7.48
N THR A 31 -15.60 -4.68 -6.61
CA THR A 31 -16.38 -5.93 -6.59
C THR A 31 -16.99 -6.14 -5.22
N GLU A 32 -17.78 -7.18 -4.97
CA GLU A 32 -18.29 -7.46 -3.62
C GLU A 32 -17.17 -7.87 -2.64
N GLU A 33 -16.10 -8.48 -3.15
CA GLU A 33 -14.95 -8.92 -2.36
C GLU A 33 -14.03 -7.78 -1.94
N GLY A 34 -14.07 -6.65 -2.65
CA GLY A 34 -13.18 -5.52 -2.40
C GLY A 34 -12.83 -4.72 -3.65
N ILE A 35 -11.78 -3.91 -3.53
CA ILE A 35 -11.27 -3.06 -4.62
C ILE A 35 -9.95 -3.62 -5.13
N ASN A 36 -9.93 -3.96 -6.41
CA ASN A 36 -8.73 -4.42 -7.11
C ASN A 36 -8.23 -3.32 -8.03
N LEU A 37 -6.92 -3.23 -8.20
CA LEU A 37 -6.30 -2.38 -9.21
C LEU A 37 -5.19 -3.19 -9.86
N GLN A 38 -5.24 -3.30 -11.18
CA GLN A 38 -4.18 -3.89 -11.97
C GLN A 38 -3.78 -2.88 -13.05
N ALA A 39 -2.48 -2.62 -13.16
CA ALA A 39 -1.97 -1.74 -14.19
C ALA A 39 -0.52 -2.06 -14.56
N MET A 40 -0.18 -1.81 -15.82
CA MET A 40 1.20 -1.90 -16.32
C MET A 40 1.83 -0.51 -16.40
N ASP A 41 3.15 -0.47 -16.28
CA ASP A 41 3.90 0.74 -16.55
C ASP A 41 3.94 1.05 -18.06
N ASN A 42 4.31 2.30 -18.42
CA ASN A 42 4.40 2.71 -19.83
C ASN A 42 5.36 1.87 -20.68
N SER A 43 6.33 1.16 -20.07
CA SER A 43 7.26 0.31 -20.79
C SER A 43 6.79 -1.15 -20.90
N HIS A 44 5.67 -1.51 -20.26
CA HIS A 44 5.16 -2.88 -20.13
C HIS A 44 6.18 -3.89 -19.55
N VAL A 45 7.08 -3.40 -18.69
CA VAL A 45 8.12 -4.22 -18.01
C VAL A 45 7.72 -4.53 -16.57
N ALA A 46 6.92 -3.67 -15.96
CA ALA A 46 6.44 -3.81 -14.59
C ALA A 46 4.90 -3.81 -14.55
N LEU A 47 4.34 -4.71 -13.75
CA LEU A 47 2.91 -4.77 -13.45
C LEU A 47 2.70 -4.56 -11.95
N VAL A 48 1.74 -3.72 -11.60
CA VAL A 48 1.27 -3.54 -10.23
C VAL A 48 -0.11 -4.18 -10.10
N SER A 49 -0.28 -4.97 -9.05
CA SER A 49 -1.54 -5.56 -8.64
C SER A 49 -1.78 -5.20 -7.18
N VAL A 50 -2.86 -4.50 -6.93
CA VAL A 50 -3.32 -4.09 -5.60
C VAL A 50 -4.64 -4.76 -5.34
N LYS A 51 -4.78 -5.37 -4.17
CA LYS A 51 -6.04 -5.89 -3.66
C LYS A 51 -6.32 -5.24 -2.31
N LEU A 52 -7.51 -4.67 -2.16
CA LEU A 52 -8.05 -4.15 -0.91
C LEU A 52 -9.31 -4.95 -0.58
N ASP A 53 -9.24 -5.79 0.46
CA ASP A 53 -10.35 -6.64 0.83
C ASP A 53 -11.48 -5.84 1.49
N ALA A 54 -12.74 -6.20 1.21
CA ALA A 54 -13.93 -5.55 1.75
C ALA A 54 -13.93 -5.49 3.29
N VAL A 55 -13.35 -6.51 3.94
CA VAL A 55 -13.18 -6.59 5.40
C VAL A 55 -12.29 -5.49 5.98
N GLY A 56 -11.43 -4.87 5.16
CA GLY A 56 -10.59 -3.75 5.57
C GLY A 56 -11.34 -2.43 5.72
N PHE A 57 -12.55 -2.35 5.18
CA PHE A 57 -13.36 -1.13 5.19
C PHE A 57 -14.38 -1.18 6.34
N THR A 58 -14.58 -0.05 7.00
CA THR A 58 -15.58 0.11 8.07
C THR A 58 -17.00 -0.08 7.55
N LYS A 59 -17.23 0.33 6.30
CA LYS A 59 -18.46 0.12 5.55
C LYS A 59 -18.10 -0.11 4.10
N TYR A 60 -18.50 -1.23 3.54
CA TYR A 60 -18.28 -1.53 2.14
C TYR A 60 -19.58 -2.03 1.52
N ARG A 61 -19.95 -1.45 0.40
CA ARG A 61 -21.08 -1.87 -0.40
C ARG A 61 -20.74 -1.65 -1.86
N CYS A 62 -20.76 -2.73 -2.64
CA CYS A 62 -20.67 -2.68 -4.09
C CYS A 62 -21.81 -3.54 -4.64
N ASP A 63 -22.81 -2.92 -5.28
CA ASP A 63 -23.97 -3.69 -5.76
C ASP A 63 -23.67 -4.49 -7.04
N ARG A 64 -22.72 -4.02 -7.86
CA ARG A 64 -22.31 -4.63 -9.13
C ARG A 64 -20.84 -4.29 -9.41
N PRO A 65 -20.08 -5.22 -10.02
CA PRO A 65 -18.72 -4.93 -10.47
C PRO A 65 -18.70 -3.69 -11.36
N MET A 66 -17.90 -2.69 -10.98
CA MET A 66 -17.73 -1.46 -11.75
C MET A 66 -16.26 -1.02 -11.77
N PRO A 67 -15.69 -0.77 -12.96
CA PRO A 67 -14.37 -0.17 -13.07
C PRO A 67 -14.48 1.34 -12.88
N LEU A 68 -13.67 1.89 -11.99
CA LEU A 68 -13.55 3.34 -11.80
C LEU A 68 -12.21 3.81 -12.36
N GLY A 69 -12.24 4.36 -13.57
CA GLY A 69 -11.05 4.90 -14.22
C GLY A 69 -10.69 6.27 -13.67
N VAL A 70 -9.52 6.37 -13.04
CA VAL A 70 -9.06 7.60 -12.40
C VAL A 70 -7.66 7.96 -12.86
N ASN A 71 -7.43 9.27 -12.99
CA ASN A 71 -6.07 9.79 -13.08
C ASN A 71 -5.44 9.81 -11.67
N LEU A 72 -4.41 9.00 -11.45
CA LEU A 72 -3.75 8.86 -10.15
C LEU A 72 -3.11 10.18 -9.69
N GLY A 73 -2.67 11.03 -10.62
CA GLY A 73 -2.15 12.36 -10.34
C GLY A 73 -3.20 13.30 -9.74
N SER A 74 -4.40 13.33 -10.33
CA SER A 74 -5.54 14.12 -9.83
C SER A 74 -6.05 13.57 -8.50
N LEU A 75 -6.25 12.26 -8.39
CA LEU A 75 -6.70 11.62 -7.15
C LEU A 75 -5.70 11.88 -6.00
N THR A 76 -4.39 11.84 -6.27
CA THR A 76 -3.36 12.20 -5.28
C THR A 76 -3.50 13.65 -4.79
N LYS A 77 -3.83 14.61 -5.67
CA LYS A 77 -4.06 16.01 -5.28
C LYS A 77 -5.28 16.15 -4.38
N VAL A 78 -6.37 15.44 -4.70
CA VAL A 78 -7.60 15.45 -3.92
C VAL A 78 -7.36 14.81 -2.54
N LEU A 79 -6.64 13.71 -2.46
CA LEU A 79 -6.30 13.07 -1.17
C LEU A 79 -5.36 13.90 -0.31
N LYS A 80 -4.47 14.71 -0.89
CA LYS A 80 -3.63 15.65 -0.12
C LYS A 80 -4.43 16.67 0.69
N CYS A 81 -5.71 16.89 0.35
CA CYS A 81 -6.58 17.81 1.09
C CYS A 81 -7.12 17.21 2.39
N ALA A 82 -7.15 15.88 2.51
CA ALA A 82 -7.48 15.19 3.75
C ALA A 82 -6.30 15.21 4.74
N LYS A 83 -6.54 15.16 6.04
CA LYS A 83 -5.52 14.81 7.04
C LYS A 83 -5.29 13.31 7.08
N ASP A 84 -4.29 12.85 7.82
CA ASP A 84 -3.92 11.43 7.87
C ASP A 84 -4.89 10.59 8.71
N ASP A 85 -5.49 11.21 9.72
CA ASP A 85 -6.45 10.63 10.66
C ASP A 85 -7.91 10.80 10.25
N ASP A 86 -8.18 11.53 9.18
CA ASP A 86 -9.52 11.75 8.63
C ASP A 86 -10.11 10.44 8.09
N VAL A 87 -11.42 10.30 8.23
CA VAL A 87 -12.19 9.19 7.71
C VAL A 87 -12.56 9.49 6.26
N VAL A 88 -12.27 8.57 5.34
CA VAL A 88 -12.53 8.76 3.90
C VAL A 88 -13.69 7.89 3.48
N THR A 89 -14.66 8.47 2.77
CA THR A 89 -15.74 7.72 2.12
C THR A 89 -15.67 7.95 0.62
N LEU A 90 -15.56 6.86 -0.13
CA LEU A 90 -15.61 6.83 -1.58
C LEU A 90 -17.04 6.45 -2.00
N LYS A 91 -17.67 7.27 -2.83
CA LYS A 91 -19.02 7.01 -3.36
C LYS A 91 -19.03 7.16 -4.88
N ALA A 92 -19.53 6.15 -5.57
CA ALA A 92 -19.78 6.22 -7.00
C ALA A 92 -21.20 5.73 -7.31
N GLY A 93 -21.89 6.47 -8.20
CA GLY A 93 -23.18 6.08 -8.73
C GLY A 93 -23.09 4.86 -9.66
N ASP A 94 -24.24 4.34 -10.09
CA ASP A 94 -24.28 3.21 -11.04
C ASP A 94 -23.74 3.55 -12.43
N ASP A 95 -23.80 4.83 -12.81
CA ASP A 95 -23.31 5.30 -14.11
C ASP A 95 -21.79 5.53 -14.13
N ALA A 96 -21.11 5.47 -12.96
CA ALA A 96 -19.67 5.64 -12.81
C ALA A 96 -19.05 6.87 -13.53
N ASP A 97 -19.79 7.98 -13.65
CA ASP A 97 -19.28 9.23 -14.25
C ASP A 97 -18.46 10.08 -13.28
N VAL A 98 -18.83 10.05 -12.00
CA VAL A 98 -18.25 10.89 -10.94
C VAL A 98 -17.97 10.05 -9.70
N LEU A 99 -16.74 10.15 -9.19
CA LEU A 99 -16.35 9.65 -7.89
C LEU A 99 -16.39 10.79 -6.88
N ASN A 100 -17.26 10.66 -5.89
CA ASN A 100 -17.33 11.56 -4.74
C ASN A 100 -16.43 11.04 -3.61
N LEU A 101 -15.58 11.91 -3.09
CA LEU A 101 -14.73 11.66 -1.93
C LEU A 101 -15.18 12.57 -0.79
N THR A 102 -15.71 11.97 0.28
CA THR A 102 -16.06 12.66 1.52
C THR A 102 -14.97 12.43 2.57
N TYR A 103 -14.42 13.49 3.15
CA TYR A 103 -13.49 13.45 4.27
C TYR A 103 -14.14 14.00 5.52
N GLU A 104 -14.21 13.18 6.57
CA GLU A 104 -14.75 13.54 7.89
C GLU A 104 -13.60 13.61 8.90
N ALA A 105 -13.39 14.78 9.51
CA ALA A 105 -12.36 14.93 10.54
C ALA A 105 -12.82 14.31 11.86
N LYS A 106 -11.96 13.53 12.54
CA LYS A 106 -12.31 12.92 13.84
C LYS A 106 -12.42 13.92 14.98
N ASN A 107 -11.67 15.02 14.89
CA ASN A 107 -11.50 16.00 15.96
C ASN A 107 -12.23 17.33 15.68
N SER A 108 -13.03 17.40 14.63
CA SER A 108 -13.72 18.61 14.19
C SER A 108 -14.95 18.23 13.38
N ASP A 109 -16.02 19.03 13.44
CA ASP A 109 -17.20 18.87 12.58
C ASP A 109 -16.96 19.27 11.11
N ARG A 110 -15.71 19.18 10.65
CA ARG A 110 -15.33 19.49 9.27
C ARG A 110 -15.61 18.27 8.40
N ILE A 111 -16.53 18.46 7.45
CA ILE A 111 -16.79 17.54 6.34
C ILE A 111 -16.35 18.25 5.06
N ALA A 112 -15.49 17.60 4.29
CA ALA A 112 -15.05 18.09 2.98
C ALA A 112 -15.48 17.11 1.90
N GLU A 113 -16.13 17.59 0.86
CA GLU A 113 -16.59 16.78 -0.27
C GLU A 113 -15.87 17.23 -1.54
N TYR A 114 -15.39 16.25 -2.30
CA TYR A 114 -14.69 16.47 -3.55
C TYR A 114 -15.25 15.56 -4.63
N ASP A 115 -15.68 16.15 -5.73
CA ASP A 115 -16.15 15.42 -6.90
C ASP A 115 -15.05 15.36 -7.96
N MET A 116 -14.75 14.16 -8.41
CA MET A 116 -13.80 13.88 -9.47
C MET A 116 -14.52 13.20 -10.62
N LYS A 117 -14.32 13.70 -11.84
CA LYS A 117 -14.77 13.02 -13.04
C LYS A 117 -13.95 11.75 -13.27
N LEU A 118 -14.65 10.67 -13.55
CA LEU A 118 -14.07 9.40 -13.94
C LEU A 118 -13.78 9.43 -15.45
N MET A 119 -12.90 8.54 -15.87
CA MET A 119 -12.51 8.37 -17.26
C MET A 119 -12.78 6.93 -17.68
N ASP A 120 -13.19 6.76 -18.92
CA ASP A 120 -13.27 5.43 -19.52
C ASP A 120 -11.86 4.98 -19.90
N ILE A 121 -11.31 4.05 -19.11
CA ILE A 121 -10.05 3.39 -19.40
C ILE A 121 -10.39 1.94 -19.74
N ASP A 122 -9.83 1.45 -20.83
CA ASP A 122 -10.00 0.05 -21.23
C ASP A 122 -9.47 -0.87 -20.12
N SER A 123 -10.31 -1.80 -19.67
CA SER A 123 -9.98 -2.76 -18.62
C SER A 123 -9.34 -3.99 -19.23
N ASP A 124 -8.03 -3.94 -19.45
CA ASP A 124 -7.23 -5.10 -19.83
C ASP A 124 -6.74 -5.82 -18.57
N THR A 125 -7.54 -6.74 -18.04
CA THR A 125 -7.12 -7.61 -16.94
C THR A 125 -6.19 -8.70 -17.48
N LEU A 126 -4.94 -8.68 -17.03
CA LEU A 126 -4.00 -9.77 -17.27
C LEU A 126 -4.24 -10.86 -16.22
N GLY A 127 -4.56 -12.06 -16.70
CA GLY A 127 -4.54 -13.25 -15.87
C GLY A 127 -3.12 -13.49 -15.37
N ILE A 128 -2.92 -13.34 -14.07
CA ILE A 128 -1.65 -13.71 -13.42
C ILE A 128 -1.74 -15.20 -13.12
N PRO A 129 -0.90 -16.05 -13.75
CA PRO A 129 -0.91 -17.48 -13.47
C PRO A 129 -0.31 -17.76 -12.08
N ASP A 130 -0.89 -18.75 -11.39
CA ASP A 130 -0.30 -19.29 -10.16
C ASP A 130 1.02 -19.95 -10.50
N THR A 131 2.11 -19.26 -10.18
CA THR A 131 3.45 -19.68 -10.56
C THR A 131 4.23 -20.12 -9.33
N ASP A 132 4.82 -21.30 -9.41
CA ASP A 132 5.72 -21.78 -8.37
C ASP A 132 7.05 -21.04 -8.45
N TYR A 133 7.46 -20.48 -7.32
CA TYR A 133 8.73 -19.76 -7.20
C TYR A 133 9.81 -20.65 -6.60
N ASP A 134 11.00 -20.62 -7.18
CA ASP A 134 12.16 -21.40 -6.72
C ASP A 134 12.78 -20.85 -5.44
N ALA A 135 12.65 -19.55 -5.21
CA ALA A 135 13.16 -18.86 -4.04
C ALA A 135 12.15 -17.85 -3.51
N ARG A 136 11.93 -17.88 -2.19
CA ARG A 136 11.15 -16.91 -1.43
C ARG A 136 12.02 -16.29 -0.34
N VAL A 137 12.16 -14.97 -0.35
CA VAL A 137 12.98 -14.23 0.61
C VAL A 137 12.10 -13.22 1.32
N THR A 138 11.91 -13.39 2.63
CA THR A 138 11.16 -12.45 3.48
C THR A 138 12.12 -11.62 4.31
N LEU A 139 12.07 -10.30 4.17
CA LEU A 139 12.97 -9.36 4.85
C LEU A 139 12.23 -8.10 5.30
N PRO A 140 12.83 -7.27 6.18
CA PRO A 140 12.24 -5.99 6.56
C PRO A 140 12.16 -5.04 5.37
N ALA A 141 11.00 -4.43 5.16
CA ALA A 141 10.76 -3.51 4.04
C ALA A 141 11.67 -2.27 4.11
N ALA A 142 11.98 -1.79 5.32
CA ALA A 142 12.90 -0.66 5.52
C ALA A 142 14.34 -0.99 5.08
N GLU A 143 14.80 -2.21 5.35
CA GLU A 143 16.15 -2.65 4.95
C GLU A 143 16.21 -2.86 3.44
N PHE A 144 15.19 -3.49 2.84
CA PHE A 144 15.07 -3.59 1.38
C PHE A 144 15.10 -2.21 0.71
N ALA A 145 14.30 -1.27 1.20
CA ALA A 145 14.23 0.09 0.68
C ALA A 145 15.57 0.83 0.74
N ARG A 146 16.30 0.64 1.85
CA ARG A 146 17.65 1.19 2.00
C ARG A 146 18.62 0.59 0.99
N ILE A 147 18.65 -0.74 0.85
CA ILE A 147 19.56 -1.44 -0.06
C ILE A 147 19.34 -0.99 -1.52
N VAL A 148 18.09 -0.98 -2.00
CA VAL A 148 17.83 -0.59 -3.40
C VAL A 148 18.15 0.88 -3.65
N LYS A 149 17.94 1.75 -2.65
CA LYS A 149 18.29 3.17 -2.75
C LYS A 149 19.81 3.37 -2.78
N ASP A 150 20.54 2.72 -1.89
CA ASP A 150 22.01 2.81 -1.83
C ASP A 150 22.62 2.28 -3.14
N LEU A 151 22.16 1.12 -3.63
CA LEU A 151 22.64 0.55 -4.89
C LEU A 151 22.26 1.40 -6.12
N SER A 152 21.11 2.06 -6.12
CA SER A 152 20.69 2.95 -7.22
C SER A 152 21.60 4.16 -7.41
N THR A 153 22.39 4.54 -6.40
CA THR A 153 23.41 5.59 -6.53
C THR A 153 24.69 5.10 -7.20
N LEU A 154 24.91 3.78 -7.22
CA LEU A 154 26.11 3.16 -7.76
C LEU A 154 25.91 2.71 -9.21
N GLY A 155 24.75 2.13 -9.53
CA GLY A 155 24.44 1.63 -10.86
C GLY A 155 22.94 1.57 -11.16
N GLU A 156 22.62 1.19 -12.40
CA GLU A 156 21.23 1.13 -12.90
C GLU A 156 20.58 -0.25 -12.73
N SER A 157 21.39 -1.29 -12.50
CA SER A 157 20.93 -2.68 -12.43
C SER A 157 21.46 -3.36 -11.17
N VAL A 158 20.64 -4.20 -10.56
CA VAL A 158 21.03 -5.03 -9.42
C VAL A 158 20.89 -6.50 -9.78
N ARG A 159 21.95 -7.25 -9.56
CA ARG A 159 21.95 -8.71 -9.54
C ARG A 159 21.53 -9.17 -8.15
N ILE A 160 20.43 -9.90 -8.08
CA ILE A 160 19.92 -10.54 -6.87
C ILE A 160 20.23 -12.03 -6.99
N GLU A 161 21.07 -12.52 -6.08
CA GLU A 161 21.48 -13.92 -5.98
C GLU A 161 20.97 -14.50 -4.67
N VAL A 162 20.18 -15.57 -4.75
CA VAL A 162 19.69 -16.32 -3.58
C VAL A 162 20.47 -17.63 -3.48
N SER A 163 21.15 -17.80 -2.36
CA SER A 163 22.00 -18.97 -2.08
C SER A 163 21.77 -19.47 -0.64
N LYS A 164 22.37 -20.61 -0.29
CA LYS A 164 22.38 -21.13 1.09
C LYS A 164 23.08 -20.21 2.08
N GLU A 165 23.97 -19.32 1.62
CA GLU A 165 24.68 -18.37 2.49
C GLU A 165 23.82 -17.16 2.85
N GLY A 166 22.80 -16.87 2.04
CA GLY A 166 22.00 -15.65 2.15
C GLY A 166 21.51 -15.14 0.79
N VAL A 167 20.83 -14.00 0.84
CA VAL A 167 20.48 -13.20 -0.34
C VAL A 167 21.53 -12.12 -0.55
N ARG A 168 22.11 -12.05 -1.75
CA ARG A 168 23.11 -11.07 -2.16
C ARG A 168 22.51 -10.12 -3.18
N PHE A 169 22.64 -8.83 -2.91
CA PHE A 169 22.35 -7.75 -3.85
C PHE A 169 23.67 -7.17 -4.33
N ALA A 170 23.96 -7.25 -5.63
CA ALA A 170 25.18 -6.73 -6.22
C ALA A 170 24.84 -5.75 -7.35
N SER A 171 25.49 -4.60 -7.38
CA SER A 171 25.38 -3.63 -8.46
C SER A 171 26.78 -3.24 -8.91
N ASP A 172 27.02 -3.36 -10.21
CA ASP A 172 28.24 -2.86 -10.84
C ASP A 172 27.96 -1.45 -11.38
N GLY A 173 28.85 -0.52 -11.06
CA GLY A 173 28.72 0.90 -11.38
C GLY A 173 29.96 1.44 -12.07
N GLU A 174 29.84 2.56 -12.78
CA GLU A 174 31.00 3.18 -13.45
C GLU A 174 32.07 3.64 -12.46
N GLY A 175 31.65 4.19 -11.31
CA GLY A 175 32.54 4.72 -10.28
C GLY A 175 32.84 3.77 -9.12
N ALA A 176 31.93 2.83 -8.82
CA ALA A 176 32.06 1.92 -7.69
C ALA A 176 31.09 0.73 -7.81
N ASN A 177 31.54 -0.43 -7.35
CA ASN A 177 30.71 -1.64 -7.27
C ASN A 177 30.22 -1.82 -5.83
N GLY A 178 28.94 -2.15 -5.67
CA GLY A 178 28.30 -2.40 -4.39
C GLY A 178 27.90 -3.87 -4.27
N SER A 179 28.14 -4.48 -3.10
CA SER A 179 27.57 -5.80 -2.78
C SER A 179 27.11 -5.82 -1.32
N VAL A 180 25.85 -6.19 -1.12
CA VAL A 180 25.22 -6.36 0.19
C VAL A 180 24.77 -7.81 0.31
N LEU A 181 25.18 -8.50 1.38
CA LEU A 181 24.78 -9.87 1.67
C LEU A 181 23.98 -9.89 2.97
N LEU A 182 22.72 -10.33 2.90
CA LEU A 182 21.89 -10.58 4.06
C LEU A 182 21.85 -12.08 4.35
N LYS A 183 22.26 -12.45 5.56
CA LYS A 183 22.27 -13.85 6.00
C LYS A 183 20.95 -14.20 6.66
N GLN A 184 20.51 -15.45 6.49
CA GLN A 184 19.36 -15.97 7.19
C GLN A 184 19.59 -15.94 8.70
N THR A 185 18.56 -15.55 9.45
CA THR A 185 18.59 -15.53 10.92
C THR A 185 17.53 -16.47 11.46
N ASP A 186 17.87 -17.32 12.44
CA ASP A 186 16.94 -18.31 13.01
C ASP A 186 15.67 -17.65 13.59
N ALA A 187 15.81 -16.48 14.24
CA ALA A 187 14.69 -15.71 14.76
C ALA A 187 13.70 -15.24 13.67
N ALA A 188 14.19 -14.96 12.46
CA ALA A 188 13.33 -14.56 11.35
C ALA A 188 12.62 -15.75 10.71
N ARG A 189 13.25 -16.94 10.72
CA ARG A 189 12.63 -18.17 10.22
C ARG A 189 11.40 -18.55 11.03
N GLU A 190 11.47 -18.44 12.36
CA GLU A 190 10.31 -18.67 13.22
C GLU A 190 9.25 -17.57 13.07
N LYS A 191 9.68 -16.30 13.00
CA LYS A 191 8.77 -15.14 12.86
C LYS A 191 7.95 -15.18 11.57
N TYR A 192 8.54 -15.64 10.47
CA TYR A 192 7.89 -15.65 9.15
C TYR A 192 7.35 -17.02 8.73
N ALA A 193 7.39 -18.04 9.60
CA ALA A 193 6.93 -19.39 9.27
C ALA A 193 5.47 -19.46 8.80
N HIS A 194 4.61 -18.59 9.34
CA HIS A 194 3.18 -18.51 9.00
C HIS A 194 2.83 -17.32 8.11
N TYR A 195 3.82 -16.62 7.52
CA TYR A 195 3.58 -15.41 6.76
C TYR A 195 2.74 -15.63 5.48
N ASN A 196 2.65 -16.88 5.01
CA ASN A 196 1.94 -17.26 3.80
C ASN A 196 0.60 -17.98 4.05
N ASP A 197 0.29 -18.37 5.30
CA ASP A 197 -0.94 -19.15 5.60
C ASP A 197 -2.23 -18.35 5.28
N ASP A 198 -2.18 -17.01 5.28
CA ASP A 198 -3.32 -16.16 4.94
C ASP A 198 -3.66 -16.15 3.42
N ASP A 199 -2.73 -16.52 2.53
CA ASP A 199 -3.02 -16.56 1.07
C ASP A 199 -3.85 -17.80 0.69
N GLU A 200 -3.60 -18.95 1.32
CA GLU A 200 -4.28 -20.24 1.07
C GLU A 200 -5.77 -20.22 1.49
N ALA A 201 -6.19 -19.32 2.38
CA ALA A 201 -7.59 -19.16 2.76
C ALA A 201 -8.44 -18.46 1.67
N SER A 202 -7.81 -17.89 0.64
CA SER A 202 -8.48 -17.20 -0.48
C SER A 202 -8.52 -18.01 -1.79
N GLY A 203 -7.89 -19.19 -1.82
CA GLY A 203 -7.96 -20.12 -2.95
C GLY A 203 -9.20 -21.00 -2.86
N THR A 204 -10.14 -20.80 -3.79
CA THR A 204 -11.17 -21.75 -4.25
C THR A 204 -11.62 -22.82 -3.25
N LYS A 205 -12.68 -22.52 -2.51
CA LYS A 205 -13.68 -23.54 -2.20
C LYS A 205 -14.57 -23.72 -3.44
N ASP A 206 -14.08 -24.47 -4.41
CA ASP A 206 -14.97 -25.16 -5.33
C ASP A 206 -15.67 -26.24 -4.51
N GLU A 207 -16.86 -25.90 -3.99
CA GLU A 207 -17.81 -26.89 -3.49
C GLU A 207 -18.36 -27.62 -4.71
N ASP A 208 -17.67 -28.68 -5.12
CA ASP A 208 -18.28 -29.77 -5.90
C ASP A 208 -19.38 -30.40 -5.01
N GLU A 209 -20.58 -29.84 -5.07
CA GLU A 209 -21.80 -30.51 -4.59
C GLU A 209 -22.09 -31.68 -5.55
N GLU A 210 -21.60 -32.87 -5.20
CA GLU A 210 -22.15 -34.12 -5.70
C GLU A 210 -23.59 -34.25 -5.16
N GLU A 211 -24.58 -33.97 -6.01
CA GLU A 211 -25.98 -34.33 -5.75
C GLU A 211 -26.12 -35.87 -5.70
N GLU A 212 -26.25 -36.43 -4.50
CA GLU A 212 -26.80 -37.77 -4.31
C GLU A 212 -28.33 -37.70 -4.28
N ASP A 213 -28.94 -38.28 -5.31
CA ASP A 213 -30.38 -38.57 -5.42
C ASP A 213 -30.89 -39.39 -4.21
N GLY A 214 -32.01 -38.95 -3.62
CA GLY A 214 -32.74 -39.68 -2.61
C GLY A 214 -34.20 -39.23 -2.50
N GLU A 215 -35.08 -39.89 -3.27
CA GLU A 215 -36.53 -39.82 -3.16
C GLU A 215 -37.04 -40.16 -1.74
N ASP A 216 -38.01 -39.38 -1.22
CA ASP A 216 -39.37 -39.89 -0.93
C ASP A 216 -40.25 -38.89 -0.15
N GLY A 217 -41.51 -38.76 -0.59
CA GLY A 217 -42.65 -38.85 0.33
C GLY A 217 -43.38 -37.58 0.83
N GLU A 218 -44.25 -37.04 -0.02
CA GLU A 218 -45.56 -36.40 0.23
C GLU A 218 -45.96 -35.78 1.59
N GLY A 219 -46.57 -34.58 1.54
CA GLY A 219 -47.44 -34.08 2.61
C GLY A 219 -47.98 -32.65 2.48
N ALA A 220 -48.90 -32.42 1.53
CA ALA A 220 -49.56 -31.13 1.34
C ALA A 220 -50.47 -30.68 2.51
N LYS A 221 -50.47 -29.37 2.87
CA LYS A 221 -51.70 -28.60 3.20
C LYS A 221 -51.53 -27.07 3.24
N LYS A 222 -52.51 -26.44 2.59
CA LYS A 222 -52.79 -25.00 2.33
C LYS A 222 -52.98 -24.07 3.56
N LYS A 223 -52.80 -22.77 3.25
CA LYS A 223 -53.61 -21.57 3.63
C LYS A 223 -53.28 -20.85 4.96
N LYS A 224 -52.84 -19.58 4.91
CA LYS A 224 -53.67 -18.34 4.86
C LYS A 224 -52.84 -17.06 5.20
N SER A 225 -52.96 -16.09 4.29
CA SER A 225 -52.99 -14.63 4.48
C SER A 225 -52.95 -14.01 5.90
N LYS A 226 -52.14 -12.96 6.09
CA LYS A 226 -52.63 -11.70 6.68
C LYS A 226 -51.80 -10.48 6.25
N LYS A 227 -52.54 -9.50 5.75
CA LYS A 227 -52.18 -8.16 5.29
C LYS A 227 -52.56 -7.18 6.41
N SER A 228 -51.71 -6.21 6.74
CA SER A 228 -52.04 -4.99 7.52
C SER A 228 -51.18 -3.86 6.95
N LYS A 229 -51.69 -2.99 6.08
CA LYS A 229 -52.60 -1.84 6.27
C LYS A 229 -51.88 -0.59 6.82
N VAL A 230 -51.39 0.19 5.84
CA VAL A 230 -51.41 1.66 5.67
C VAL A 230 -51.90 2.51 6.86
N LYS A 231 -51.11 3.54 7.20
CA LYS A 231 -51.60 4.88 7.54
C LYS A 231 -50.77 5.93 6.79
N THR A 232 -51.45 6.62 5.89
CA THR A 232 -51.19 7.95 5.32
C THR A 232 -51.66 9.01 6.32
N GLU A 233 -50.92 10.11 6.45
CA GLU A 233 -51.45 11.43 6.80
C GLU A 233 -50.65 12.47 5.99
N ASP A 234 -51.40 13.32 5.28
CA ASP A 234 -50.98 14.43 4.43
C ASP A 234 -51.00 15.76 5.22
N VAL A 235 -50.58 16.83 4.52
CA VAL A 235 -50.79 18.29 4.74
C VAL A 235 -49.88 18.89 5.84
N GLU A 236 -49.14 19.99 5.64
CA GLU A 236 -49.56 21.28 5.07
C GLU A 236 -48.37 22.20 4.68
N MET A 237 -48.59 23.01 3.64
CA MET A 237 -47.75 24.11 3.13
C MET A 237 -48.09 25.40 3.87
N GLU A 238 -47.10 26.19 4.27
CA GLU A 238 -47.03 27.67 4.28
C GLU A 238 -45.52 28.01 4.20
N GLY A 239 -44.98 29.03 3.55
CA GLY A 239 -45.48 30.32 3.07
C GLY A 239 -44.43 31.38 3.45
N GLU A 240 -43.78 31.99 2.44
CA GLU A 240 -43.14 33.33 2.36
C GLU A 240 -42.20 33.83 3.49
N ASP A 241 -41.00 34.34 3.14
CA ASP A 241 -40.76 35.80 3.10
C ASP A 241 -39.36 36.14 2.54
N GLU A 242 -39.30 37.26 1.82
CA GLU A 242 -38.11 37.92 1.29
C GLU A 242 -37.42 38.77 2.38
N GLY A 243 -36.14 39.11 2.18
CA GLY A 243 -35.45 40.04 3.06
C GLY A 243 -34.00 40.30 2.66
N GLU A 244 -33.81 41.19 1.69
CA GLU A 244 -32.56 41.91 1.47
C GLU A 244 -32.27 42.84 2.66
N GLU A 245 -31.04 42.87 3.17
CA GLU A 245 -30.43 44.11 3.67
C GLU A 245 -28.93 44.13 3.36
N GLU A 246 -28.55 45.02 2.44
CA GLU A 246 -27.21 45.62 2.37
C GLU A 246 -26.96 46.47 3.63
N PHE A 247 -25.79 46.33 4.26
CA PHE A 247 -25.10 47.52 4.77
C PHE A 247 -23.58 47.41 4.72
N LYS A 248 -22.99 48.55 4.38
CA LYS A 248 -21.64 48.82 3.89
C LYS A 248 -20.53 48.83 4.96
N ALA A 249 -19.38 48.37 4.50
CA ALA A 249 -18.03 48.98 4.55
C ALA A 249 -17.52 49.64 5.84
N LYS A 250 -16.31 49.23 6.24
CA LYS A 250 -15.20 50.16 6.44
C LYS A 250 -13.87 49.52 6.08
N SER A 251 -13.12 50.28 5.30
CA SER A 251 -11.70 50.22 5.02
C SER A 251 -10.87 50.23 6.31
N ASP A 252 -9.70 49.61 6.30
CA ASP A 252 -8.44 50.37 6.21
C ASP A 252 -7.27 49.42 5.93
N ASP A 253 -6.25 50.04 5.38
CA ASP A 253 -5.22 49.57 4.47
C ASP A 253 -3.83 49.84 5.11
N GLU A 254 -2.79 49.28 4.50
CA GLU A 254 -1.37 49.62 4.64
C GLU A 254 -0.60 49.21 5.93
N GLY A 255 0.18 48.13 5.80
CA GLY A 255 1.65 48.14 5.58
C GLY A 255 2.58 48.82 6.60
N GLU A 256 3.61 48.09 7.07
CA GLU A 256 5.05 48.41 6.90
C GLU A 256 5.99 47.45 7.69
N GLU A 257 6.96 46.91 6.94
CA GLU A 257 8.43 46.78 7.15
C GLU A 257 9.10 46.19 8.42
N GLU A 258 9.89 45.13 8.14
CA GLU A 258 11.32 44.86 8.39
C GLU A 258 12.13 45.29 9.65
N GLN A 259 13.04 44.35 10.00
CA GLN A 259 14.47 44.48 10.37
C GLN A 259 14.96 44.19 11.81
N ASP A 260 15.85 43.18 11.83
CA ASP A 260 17.15 43.07 12.50
C ASP A 260 17.31 43.12 14.03
N GLU A 261 17.86 42.02 14.56
CA GLU A 261 18.82 42.06 15.67
C GLU A 261 20.02 41.14 15.36
N GLU A 262 21.14 41.74 14.96
CA GLU A 262 22.49 41.26 15.26
C GLU A 262 22.98 41.97 16.54
N GLU A 263 23.64 41.27 17.47
CA GLU A 263 25.03 41.63 17.82
C GLU A 263 25.78 40.56 18.65
N GLU A 264 27.10 40.68 18.54
CA GLU A 264 28.19 39.74 18.83
C GLU A 264 28.53 39.48 20.32
N GLY A 265 29.41 38.49 20.57
CA GLY A 265 29.92 38.26 21.93
C GLY A 265 31.14 37.37 22.25
N ASN A 266 32.05 37.07 21.31
CA ASN A 266 33.50 36.80 21.53
C ASN A 266 34.07 35.66 22.46
N LYS A 267 34.96 34.86 21.82
CA LYS A 267 36.36 34.45 22.21
C LYS A 267 36.68 33.25 23.15
N LYS A 268 37.36 32.28 22.49
CA LYS A 268 38.74 31.72 22.72
C LYS A 268 38.98 30.46 23.59
N LYS A 269 39.36 29.38 22.85
CA LYS A 269 40.58 28.53 22.91
C LYS A 269 41.10 27.99 24.26
N ARG A 270 41.25 26.65 24.36
CA ARG A 270 42.57 25.94 24.37
C ARG A 270 42.48 24.39 24.42
N LYS A 271 43.41 23.76 23.69
CA LYS A 271 43.73 22.31 23.59
C LYS A 271 44.47 21.81 24.84
N THR A 272 44.38 20.50 25.15
CA THR A 272 45.52 19.57 25.41
C THR A 272 45.05 18.15 25.79
N ALA A 273 45.78 17.13 25.33
CA ALA A 273 45.82 15.73 25.79
C ALA A 273 47.32 15.36 25.93
N PRO A 274 47.77 14.15 26.36
CA PRO A 274 47.16 12.99 27.07
C PRO A 274 48.01 12.52 28.29
N THR A 275 47.61 11.48 29.05
CA THR A 275 48.56 10.63 29.84
C THR A 275 47.97 9.26 30.26
N LYS A 276 48.86 8.26 30.33
CA LYS A 276 48.64 6.79 30.45
C LYS A 276 48.36 6.30 31.88
N SER A 277 47.58 5.21 32.05
CA SER A 277 47.98 3.95 32.76
C SER A 277 46.78 3.00 33.03
N LYS A 278 47.00 1.69 32.78
CA LYS A 278 46.28 0.50 33.33
C LYS A 278 47.18 -0.10 34.45
N PRO A 279 46.81 -1.12 35.28
CA PRO A 279 45.63 -2.01 35.23
C PRO A 279 44.97 -2.34 36.61
N ALA A 280 43.77 -2.95 36.62
CA ALA A 280 43.39 -4.01 37.58
C ALA A 280 42.08 -4.71 37.15
N ALA A 281 42.07 -6.03 37.23
CA ALA A 281 40.97 -6.90 36.82
C ALA A 281 39.82 -6.93 37.85
N LYS A 282 38.58 -6.85 37.37
CA LYS A 282 37.40 -7.42 38.04
C LYS A 282 36.46 -8.02 36.98
N LYS A 283 36.33 -9.35 37.01
CA LYS A 283 35.29 -10.11 36.32
C LYS A 283 33.90 -9.69 36.82
N SER A 284 32.90 -9.99 35.98
CA SER A 284 31.45 -10.02 36.20
C SER A 284 30.67 -8.74 35.85
N LYS A 285 30.15 -8.66 34.63
CA LYS A 285 28.74 -9.00 34.34
C LYS A 285 28.60 -9.12 32.82
N LYS A 286 28.13 -10.29 32.36
CA LYS A 286 27.64 -10.47 30.98
C LYS A 286 26.47 -9.49 30.84
N SER A 287 26.66 -8.38 30.14
CA SER A 287 25.54 -7.64 29.60
C SER A 287 25.01 -8.51 28.47
N ASP A 288 23.83 -9.03 28.72
CA ASP A 288 22.98 -9.68 27.75
C ASP A 288 22.74 -8.65 26.64
N ASP A 289 23.55 -8.73 25.58
CA ASP A 289 23.27 -8.07 24.31
C ASP A 289 22.26 -8.97 23.60
N SER A 290 21.05 -8.96 24.14
CA SER A 290 19.88 -9.59 23.56
C SER A 290 18.84 -8.50 23.27
N GLU A 291 19.28 -7.43 22.62
CA GLU A 291 18.40 -6.73 21.70
C GLU A 291 18.66 -7.32 20.34
N SER A 292 17.97 -8.43 20.06
CA SER A 292 17.83 -8.96 18.71
C SER A 292 17.50 -7.79 17.78
N PRO A 293 18.28 -7.53 16.72
CA PRO A 293 17.84 -6.56 15.72
C PRO A 293 16.52 -7.11 15.18
N ASP A 294 15.42 -6.42 15.48
CA ASP A 294 14.07 -6.81 15.08
C ASP A 294 13.95 -6.59 13.55
N GLY A 295 14.60 -7.49 12.79
CA GLY A 295 14.94 -7.23 11.39
C GLY A 295 15.72 -8.34 10.70
N GLY A 296 15.49 -9.61 11.04
CA GLY A 296 16.15 -10.73 10.36
C GLY A 296 15.51 -11.11 9.02
N VAL A 297 16.19 -11.96 8.25
CA VAL A 297 15.76 -12.45 6.93
C VAL A 297 15.41 -13.94 6.99
N SER A 298 14.28 -14.32 6.41
CA SER A 298 13.92 -15.73 6.14
C SER A 298 14.11 -16.03 4.66
N ILE A 299 14.70 -17.19 4.36
CA ILE A 299 14.97 -17.65 3.01
C ILE A 299 14.43 -19.07 2.89
N GLU A 300 13.53 -19.27 1.96
CA GLU A 300 13.05 -20.58 1.50
C GLU A 300 13.53 -20.74 0.06
N MET A 301 14.41 -21.71 -0.17
CA MET A 301 15.07 -21.88 -1.46
C MET A 301 15.03 -23.34 -1.88
N ASN A 302 14.39 -23.61 -3.01
CA ASN A 302 14.40 -24.90 -3.68
C ASN A 302 15.60 -25.01 -4.63
N GLN A 303 15.87 -23.95 -5.40
CA GLN A 303 17.00 -23.86 -6.33
C GLN A 303 17.75 -22.54 -6.17
N HIS A 304 19.03 -22.53 -6.56
CA HIS A 304 19.80 -21.29 -6.64
C HIS A 304 19.26 -20.44 -7.79
N VAL A 305 18.99 -19.16 -7.51
CA VAL A 305 18.45 -18.22 -8.50
C VAL A 305 19.35 -16.99 -8.53
N THR A 306 19.74 -16.58 -9.73
CA THR A 306 20.52 -15.36 -9.95
C THR A 306 19.91 -14.60 -11.10
N LEU A 307 19.29 -13.46 -10.82
CA LEU A 307 18.61 -12.64 -11.80
C LEU A 307 19.02 -11.18 -11.65
N THR A 308 18.99 -10.45 -12.77
CA THR A 308 19.33 -9.03 -12.80
C THR A 308 18.08 -8.21 -13.05
N PHE A 309 17.88 -7.15 -12.28
CA PHE A 309 16.71 -6.27 -12.37
C PHE A 309 17.13 -4.81 -12.47
N SER A 310 16.23 -3.98 -12.99
CA SER A 310 16.40 -2.52 -13.02
C SER A 310 16.18 -1.92 -11.63
N LEU A 311 17.17 -1.21 -11.11
CA LEU A 311 17.09 -0.54 -9.80
C LEU A 311 16.04 0.57 -9.78
N LYS A 312 15.77 1.20 -10.93
CA LYS A 312 14.75 2.24 -11.06
C LYS A 312 13.37 1.76 -10.61
N TYR A 313 12.96 0.56 -11.03
CA TYR A 313 11.66 0.00 -10.64
C TYR A 313 11.66 -0.47 -9.17
N LEU A 314 12.74 -1.08 -8.71
CA LEU A 314 12.84 -1.54 -7.31
C LEU A 314 12.80 -0.38 -6.31
N VAL A 315 13.40 0.77 -6.64
CA VAL A 315 13.30 1.99 -5.84
C VAL A 315 11.85 2.50 -5.77
N ASN A 316 11.09 2.38 -6.86
CA ASN A 316 9.67 2.73 -6.85
C ASN A 316 8.86 1.76 -5.99
N PHE A 317 9.10 0.45 -6.11
CA PHE A 317 8.41 -0.56 -5.29
C PHE A 317 8.73 -0.42 -3.80
N ALA A 318 9.95 0.01 -3.45
CA ALA A 318 10.37 0.25 -2.07
C ALA A 318 9.58 1.36 -1.37
N LYS A 319 8.84 2.23 -2.09
CA LYS A 319 7.96 3.24 -1.48
C LYS A 319 6.79 2.60 -0.71
N SER A 320 6.41 1.38 -1.07
CA SER A 320 5.44 0.56 -0.35
C SER A 320 5.92 0.11 1.04
N SER A 321 7.18 0.34 1.41
CA SER A 321 7.66 0.16 2.80
C SER A 321 6.92 1.03 3.82
N THR A 322 6.20 2.07 3.37
CA THR A 322 5.33 2.87 4.25
C THR A 322 4.02 2.15 4.59
N LEU A 323 3.59 1.17 3.80
CA LEU A 323 2.36 0.40 4.03
C LEU A 323 2.58 -0.75 5.01
N CYS A 324 3.75 -1.40 4.94
CA CYS A 324 4.07 -2.53 5.80
C CYS A 324 5.57 -2.63 6.10
N ASN A 325 5.88 -3.30 7.21
CA ASN A 325 7.25 -3.42 7.71
C ASN A 325 8.02 -4.59 7.09
N VAL A 326 7.35 -5.45 6.32
CA VAL A 326 7.89 -6.72 5.81
C VAL A 326 7.63 -6.79 4.31
N VAL A 327 8.65 -7.18 3.55
CA VAL A 327 8.55 -7.43 2.11
C VAL A 327 8.96 -8.86 1.82
N GLN A 328 8.28 -9.48 0.86
CA GLN A 328 8.62 -10.79 0.35
C GLN A 328 9.01 -10.71 -1.12
N LEU A 329 10.17 -11.25 -1.46
CA LEU A 329 10.69 -11.36 -2.81
C LEU A 329 10.56 -12.81 -3.26
N MET A 330 9.86 -13.03 -4.36
CA MET A 330 9.62 -14.34 -4.95
C MET A 330 10.25 -14.39 -6.34
N MET A 331 11.14 -15.36 -6.56
CA MET A 331 12.01 -15.41 -7.73
C MET A 331 12.06 -16.83 -8.32
N SER A 332 12.07 -16.90 -9.64
CA SER A 332 12.38 -18.11 -10.43
C SER A 332 13.02 -17.68 -11.74
N ASN A 333 13.86 -18.52 -12.35
CA ASN A 333 14.66 -18.14 -13.52
C ASN A 333 13.82 -17.79 -14.76
N ASP A 334 12.62 -18.35 -14.88
CA ASP A 334 11.75 -18.21 -16.06
C ASP A 334 10.54 -17.27 -15.82
N VAL A 335 10.49 -16.62 -14.66
CA VAL A 335 9.31 -15.88 -14.18
C VAL A 335 9.71 -14.48 -13.72
N PRO A 336 8.87 -13.45 -13.92
CA PRO A 336 9.10 -12.14 -13.33
C PRO A 336 9.30 -12.20 -11.81
N LEU A 337 10.16 -11.32 -11.29
CA LEU A 337 10.30 -11.13 -9.85
C LEU A 337 8.98 -10.60 -9.30
N LEU A 338 8.45 -11.28 -8.29
CA LEU A 338 7.30 -10.82 -7.54
C LEU A 338 7.76 -10.20 -6.21
N VAL A 339 7.46 -8.93 -6.01
CA VAL A 339 7.67 -8.20 -4.76
C VAL A 339 6.31 -7.99 -4.10
N SER A 340 6.08 -8.69 -2.99
CA SER A 340 4.82 -8.63 -2.24
C SER A 340 4.98 -7.86 -0.93
N TYR A 341 4.06 -6.94 -0.71
CA TYR A 341 3.87 -6.20 0.54
C TYR A 341 2.45 -6.48 1.04
N LYS A 342 2.34 -7.23 2.14
CA LYS A 342 1.05 -7.51 2.79
C LYS A 342 0.79 -6.51 3.90
N PHE A 343 -0.43 -5.98 3.96
CA PHE A 343 -0.89 -5.09 5.03
C PHE A 343 -2.29 -5.52 5.49
N ALA A 344 -2.80 -4.93 6.58
CA ALA A 344 -3.97 -5.47 7.29
C ALA A 344 -5.27 -5.55 6.47
N GLN A 345 -5.35 -4.81 5.35
CA GLN A 345 -6.57 -4.64 4.56
C GLN A 345 -6.39 -5.18 3.13
N GLY A 346 -5.32 -5.93 2.87
CA GLY A 346 -5.02 -6.53 1.57
C GLY A 346 -3.53 -6.57 1.26
N HIS A 347 -3.18 -6.48 -0.02
CA HIS A 347 -1.80 -6.57 -0.46
C HIS A 347 -1.50 -5.73 -1.70
N ILE A 348 -0.23 -5.37 -1.85
CA ILE A 348 0.32 -4.82 -3.08
C ILE A 348 1.44 -5.73 -3.59
N ARG A 349 1.29 -6.17 -4.83
CA ARG A 349 2.18 -7.08 -5.54
C ARG A 349 2.72 -6.37 -6.77
N TYR A 350 4.04 -6.36 -6.91
CA TYR A 350 4.72 -5.85 -8.09
C TYR A 350 5.39 -7.00 -8.82
N TYR A 351 5.19 -7.07 -10.13
CA TYR A 351 5.86 -8.02 -11.01
C TYR A 351 6.85 -7.24 -11.87
N LEU A 352 8.09 -7.72 -11.94
CA LEU A 352 9.13 -7.07 -12.74
C LEU A 352 9.88 -8.10 -13.55
N ALA A 353 9.87 -7.91 -14.87
CA ALA A 353 10.63 -8.76 -15.77
C ALA A 353 12.14 -8.63 -15.50
N PRO A 354 12.89 -9.74 -15.49
CA PRO A 354 14.34 -9.69 -15.37
C PRO A 354 14.94 -9.01 -16.61
N LYS A 355 16.07 -8.32 -16.41
CA LYS A 355 16.93 -7.93 -17.51
C LYS A 355 17.61 -9.19 -18.02
N ILE A 356 17.25 -9.60 -19.24
CA ILE A 356 17.99 -10.62 -19.97
C ILE A 356 19.36 -9.98 -20.27
N GLY A 357 20.43 -10.55 -19.72
CA GLY A 357 21.78 -10.20 -20.14
C GLY A 357 21.97 -10.69 -21.57
N ASP A 358 22.52 -9.85 -22.44
CA ASP A 358 23.11 -10.32 -23.70
C ASP A 358 24.20 -11.35 -23.29
N GLU A 359 23.92 -12.65 -23.44
CA GLU A 359 24.99 -13.67 -23.43
C GLU A 359 25.94 -13.46 -24.61
#